data_AF-A0A0Q4F3X1-F1
#
_entry.id   AF-A0A0Q4F3X1-F1
#
_cell.length_a   1.000
_cell.length_b   1.000
_cell.length_c   1.000
_cell.angle_alpha   90.00
_cell.angle_beta   90.00
_cell.angle_gamma   90.00
#
_symmetry.space_group_name_H-M   'P 1'
#
loop_
_entity.id
_entity.type
_entity.pdbx_description
1 polymer ?
#
loop_
_entity_poly.entity_id
_entity_poly.type
_entity_poly.pdbx_seq_one_letter_code
_entity_poly.pdbx_strand_id
1 'polypeptide(L)'
;MVRLISRRFTLFTAALVGLAFVTTAVGPANPASARADAASIAPTAVTAVADTTTRLVEAATPDVFDPGFIISDELFYDGGALDADEVQEFLDEQVPACSPGVVCLADYTQKTVTREGDDVCGAYGGRESETGAEIIAKVGLACGISQKALLVLVQKEQSLVRNPAPTAGDYSFATGYACPDTAACDVEYSGFYNQVYWAAWQLKRYSNPPGTSEFFTSRPIGQPSPIGYNPDASCGSADVTLKNIATAALYYYTPYQPNAAAIAGDANAPCGAFGNLNFWRFYSEWFGDPTRGSITQGSLDDVSVVRGRIVAKGWAIDPSSLRASSSVRITVTDAAGRVSTATLQAGATTRGALAFHSLSGLDHGFDGGTAVGTQGLVRVCAAALPLEGTSSSIEPLGCATVFVLTP
;
A
#
# COMPACT_ATOMS: atom_id res chain seq x y z
N MET A 1 -12.94 11.08 31.32
CA MET A 1 -12.81 10.56 32.71
C MET A 1 -11.61 9.62 32.76
N VAL A 2 -11.17 9.15 33.94
CA VAL A 2 -9.88 8.45 34.13
C VAL A 2 -10.09 7.07 34.74
N ARG A 3 -9.39 6.02 34.27
CA ARG A 3 -8.60 5.07 35.11
C ARG A 3 -7.93 3.87 34.39
N LEU A 4 -6.66 3.68 34.77
CA LEU A 4 -5.88 2.44 34.93
C LEU A 4 -5.66 1.43 33.79
N ILE A 5 -4.37 1.30 33.45
CA ILE A 5 -3.71 0.13 32.87
C ILE A 5 -3.59 -0.99 33.93
N SER A 6 -3.70 -2.26 33.53
CA SER A 6 -3.08 -3.38 34.26
C SER A 6 -2.71 -4.54 33.33
N ARG A 7 -1.44 -4.97 33.33
CA ARG A 7 -0.96 -6.15 32.59
C ARG A 7 -1.12 -7.43 33.40
N ARG A 8 -1.44 -8.55 32.74
CA ARG A 8 -1.07 -9.90 33.22
C ARG A 8 -0.63 -10.79 32.06
N PHE A 9 0.65 -11.15 32.06
CA PHE A 9 1.16 -12.31 31.31
C PHE A 9 0.80 -13.60 32.06
N THR A 10 0.57 -14.69 31.32
CA THR A 10 0.56 -16.05 31.86
C THR A 10 1.40 -16.94 30.94
N LEU A 11 2.29 -17.74 31.52
CA LEU A 11 3.16 -18.66 30.77
C LEU A 11 2.46 -19.99 30.50
N PHE A 12 2.68 -20.56 29.32
CA PHE A 12 2.39 -21.98 29.06
C PHE A 12 3.61 -22.85 29.41
N THR A 13 3.37 -23.93 30.15
CA THR A 13 4.37 -24.97 30.45
C THR A 13 4.18 -26.18 29.54
N ALA A 14 5.27 -26.68 28.96
CA ALA A 14 5.27 -27.89 28.17
C ALA A 14 5.24 -29.16 29.04
N ALA A 15 4.68 -30.25 28.50
CA ALA A 15 4.72 -31.59 29.09
C ALA A 15 5.29 -32.60 28.07
N LEU A 16 6.08 -33.56 28.54
CA LEU A 16 6.93 -34.43 27.72
C LEU A 16 6.78 -35.88 28.18
N VAL A 17 6.45 -36.81 27.28
CA VAL A 17 6.17 -38.22 27.59
C VAL A 17 6.73 -39.16 26.50
N GLY A 18 7.59 -40.11 26.88
CA GLY A 18 7.90 -41.33 26.10
C GLY A 18 6.97 -42.49 26.52
N LEU A 19 7.02 -43.72 25.99
CA LEU A 19 8.03 -44.46 25.20
C LEU A 19 7.22 -45.59 24.42
N ALA A 20 7.67 -46.72 23.85
CA ALA A 20 8.91 -47.52 23.87
C ALA A 20 9.07 -48.38 22.57
N PHE A 21 10.08 -49.25 22.57
CA PHE A 21 10.47 -50.20 21.51
C PHE A 21 9.53 -51.39 21.27
N VAL A 22 9.61 -51.96 20.06
CA VAL A 22 9.70 -53.42 19.81
C VAL A 22 10.73 -53.68 18.69
N THR A 23 11.44 -54.81 18.70
CA THR A 23 12.43 -55.23 17.68
C THR A 23 12.32 -56.72 17.34
N THR A 24 12.80 -57.14 16.16
CA THR A 24 13.18 -58.51 15.66
C THR A 24 13.12 -58.53 14.12
N ALA A 25 13.81 -59.37 13.32
CA ALA A 25 14.97 -60.25 13.49
C ALA A 25 15.70 -60.44 12.12
N VAL A 26 16.64 -61.40 12.00
CA VAL A 26 17.68 -61.50 10.93
C VAL A 26 17.45 -62.64 9.92
N GLY A 27 17.88 -62.48 8.65
CA GLY A 27 17.94 -63.53 7.62
C GLY A 27 19.01 -63.25 6.51
N PRO A 28 19.54 -64.27 5.78
CA PRO A 28 20.93 -64.27 5.29
C PRO A 28 21.17 -64.01 3.78
N ALA A 29 22.36 -64.36 3.23
CA ALA A 29 23.04 -63.65 2.13
C ALA A 29 23.66 -64.51 0.99
N ASN A 30 24.27 -63.81 -0.01
CA ASN A 30 25.28 -64.23 -1.02
C ASN A 30 24.82 -65.06 -2.27
N PRO A 31 25.61 -65.13 -3.38
CA PRO A 31 26.65 -64.20 -3.91
C PRO A 31 26.70 -64.03 -5.47
N ALA A 32 27.46 -63.02 -5.95
CA ALA A 32 28.09 -62.89 -7.30
C ALA A 32 27.16 -62.82 -8.56
N SER A 33 27.50 -62.19 -9.71
CA SER A 33 28.81 -62.04 -10.37
C SER A 33 28.95 -60.76 -11.24
N ALA A 34 30.18 -60.48 -11.67
CA ALA A 34 30.64 -59.25 -12.34
C ALA A 34 29.99 -58.87 -13.69
N ARG A 35 29.92 -57.54 -13.93
CA ARG A 35 30.71 -56.86 -14.97
C ARG A 35 30.89 -55.37 -14.63
N ALA A 36 31.87 -54.73 -15.25
CA ALA A 36 32.15 -53.30 -15.11
C ALA A 36 31.69 -52.55 -16.37
N ASP A 37 31.23 -51.31 -16.19
CA ASP A 37 31.34 -50.22 -17.17
C ASP A 37 31.22 -48.86 -16.47
N ALA A 38 31.48 -47.77 -17.19
CA ALA A 38 31.86 -46.48 -16.60
C ALA A 38 30.69 -45.48 -16.38
N ALA A 39 31.00 -44.46 -15.56
CA ALA A 39 30.36 -43.14 -15.48
C ALA A 39 28.88 -43.06 -15.01
N SER A 40 28.69 -42.70 -13.73
CA SER A 40 27.87 -41.52 -13.38
C SER A 40 28.16 -41.09 -11.94
N ILE A 41 28.65 -39.86 -11.74
CA ILE A 41 28.55 -39.18 -10.44
C ILE A 41 27.26 -38.36 -10.51
N ALA A 42 26.13 -38.99 -10.15
CA ALA A 42 24.88 -38.28 -9.97
C ALA A 42 25.00 -37.38 -8.73
N PRO A 43 24.83 -36.05 -8.83
CA PRO A 43 24.72 -35.22 -7.65
C PRO A 43 23.44 -35.59 -6.90
N THR A 44 23.55 -35.88 -5.60
CA THR A 44 22.38 -36.13 -4.76
C THR A 44 21.45 -34.93 -4.83
N ALA A 45 20.19 -35.14 -5.20
CA ALA A 45 19.20 -34.08 -5.24
C ALA A 45 18.90 -33.59 -3.81
N VAL A 46 19.63 -32.58 -3.35
CA VAL A 46 19.24 -31.79 -2.18
C VAL A 46 17.96 -31.08 -2.56
N THR A 47 16.83 -31.56 -2.03
CA THR A 47 15.57 -30.84 -2.08
C THR A 47 15.70 -29.58 -1.22
N ALA A 48 16.19 -28.51 -1.82
CA ALA A 48 16.05 -27.17 -1.30
C ALA A 48 14.56 -26.86 -1.25
N VAL A 49 13.97 -27.02 -0.05
CA VAL A 49 12.67 -26.45 0.24
C VAL A 49 12.86 -24.94 0.12
N ALA A 50 12.28 -24.35 -0.92
CA ALA A 50 12.24 -22.90 -1.07
C ALA A 50 11.34 -22.36 0.04
N ASP A 51 11.95 -21.89 1.13
CA ASP A 51 11.23 -21.29 2.25
C ASP A 51 10.55 -20.00 1.76
N THR A 52 9.25 -20.12 1.47
CA THR A 52 8.55 -19.17 0.61
C THR A 52 7.91 -18.08 1.45
N THR A 53 8.62 -16.95 1.52
CA THR A 53 8.09 -15.63 1.89
C THR A 53 7.35 -15.53 3.24
N THR A 54 8.09 -15.71 4.34
CA THR A 54 7.73 -15.11 5.64
C THR A 54 8.71 -13.98 5.98
N ARG A 55 8.82 -12.99 5.08
CA ARG A 55 9.51 -11.73 5.39
C ARG A 55 8.63 -10.92 6.33
N LEU A 56 8.71 -11.23 7.63
CA LEU A 56 8.19 -10.35 8.68
C LEU A 56 8.95 -9.03 8.59
N VAL A 57 8.36 -8.05 7.91
CA VAL A 57 8.68 -6.64 8.13
C VAL A 57 8.12 -6.32 9.51
N GLU A 58 8.97 -6.45 10.53
CA GLU A 58 8.64 -6.04 11.89
C GLU A 58 8.12 -4.61 11.84
N ALA A 59 6.92 -4.37 12.38
CA ALA A 59 6.18 -3.14 12.16
C ALA A 59 7.03 -1.94 12.61
N ALA A 60 7.54 -1.17 11.64
CA ALA A 60 8.38 -0.03 11.89
C ALA A 60 7.65 0.95 12.83
N THR A 61 8.38 1.54 13.76
CA THR A 61 7.85 2.68 14.53
C THR A 61 7.42 3.75 13.54
N PRO A 62 6.14 4.16 13.50
CA PRO A 62 5.65 5.12 12.51
C PRO A 62 6.50 6.40 12.52
N ASP A 63 6.90 6.86 11.33
CA ASP A 63 7.69 8.07 11.17
C ASP A 63 6.94 9.30 11.70
N VAL A 64 7.66 10.39 11.98
CA VAL A 64 7.02 11.63 12.44
C VAL A 64 6.07 12.14 11.37
N PHE A 65 4.79 12.37 11.73
CA PHE A 65 3.73 12.82 10.82
C PHE A 65 4.20 13.89 9.82
N ASP A 66 4.22 13.52 8.55
CA ASP A 66 4.54 14.40 7.42
C ASP A 66 3.22 14.83 6.75
N PRO A 67 2.85 16.13 6.77
CA PRO A 67 1.67 16.60 6.05
C PRO A 67 1.80 16.39 4.53
N GLY A 68 3.02 16.28 3.98
CA GLY A 68 3.24 15.94 2.57
C GLY A 68 3.04 14.46 2.22
N PHE A 69 2.96 13.57 3.21
CA PHE A 69 2.92 12.11 2.99
C PHE A 69 2.20 11.39 4.14
N ILE A 70 0.87 11.35 4.07
CA ILE A 70 0.01 10.80 5.14
C ILE A 70 -0.04 9.27 5.11
N ILE A 71 -0.06 8.68 3.91
CA ILE A 71 -0.13 7.24 3.65
C ILE A 71 0.40 6.98 2.24
N SER A 72 1.08 5.84 2.02
CA SER A 72 1.60 5.45 0.71
C SER A 72 0.48 5.10 -0.28
N ASP A 73 0.71 5.30 -1.59
CA ASP A 73 -0.30 5.02 -2.61
C ASP A 73 -0.61 3.51 -2.66
N GLU A 74 0.42 2.67 -2.55
CA GLU A 74 0.32 1.21 -2.35
C GLU A 74 -0.68 0.85 -1.24
N LEU A 75 -0.54 1.42 -0.04
CA LEU A 75 -1.40 1.09 1.10
C LEU A 75 -2.81 1.68 1.02
N PHE A 76 -3.02 2.74 0.26
CA PHE A 76 -4.32 3.41 0.16
C PHE A 76 -5.19 2.83 -0.96
N TYR A 77 -4.59 2.44 -2.10
CA TYR A 77 -5.30 1.92 -3.27
C TYR A 77 -5.30 0.38 -3.39
N ASP A 78 -4.68 -0.33 -2.45
CA ASP A 78 -4.82 -1.79 -2.30
C ASP A 78 -6.25 -2.17 -1.87
N GLY A 79 -7.14 -2.38 -2.85
CA GLY A 79 -8.50 -2.89 -2.62
C GLY A 79 -8.59 -4.36 -2.21
N GLY A 80 -7.46 -5.06 -2.05
CA GLY A 80 -7.38 -6.42 -1.50
C GLY A 80 -6.79 -6.47 -0.09
N ALA A 81 -6.68 -5.33 0.59
CA ALA A 81 -5.91 -5.20 1.84
C ALA A 81 -6.48 -5.96 3.04
N LEU A 82 -7.78 -6.28 3.03
CA LEU A 82 -8.46 -7.23 3.93
C LEU A 82 -9.67 -7.85 3.20
N ASP A 83 -10.00 -9.10 3.50
CA ASP A 83 -11.28 -9.71 3.11
C ASP A 83 -12.43 -9.45 4.14
N ALA A 84 -13.58 -10.07 3.95
CA ALA A 84 -14.75 -9.86 4.81
C ALA A 84 -14.62 -10.50 6.20
N ASP A 85 -13.93 -11.64 6.31
CA ASP A 85 -13.71 -12.32 7.59
C ASP A 85 -12.62 -11.59 8.40
N GLU A 86 -11.55 -11.13 7.73
CA GLU A 86 -10.50 -10.31 8.36
C GLU A 86 -11.02 -8.94 8.83
N VAL A 87 -11.94 -8.30 8.09
CA VAL A 87 -12.60 -7.07 8.55
C VAL A 87 -13.53 -7.35 9.74
N GLN A 88 -14.21 -8.50 9.78
CA GLN A 88 -15.07 -8.86 10.91
C GLN A 88 -14.23 -9.11 12.17
N GLU A 89 -13.14 -9.89 12.09
CA GLU A 89 -12.22 -10.12 13.21
C GLU A 89 -11.68 -8.80 13.77
N PHE A 90 -11.30 -7.86 12.90
CA PHE A 90 -10.87 -6.52 13.33
C PHE A 90 -11.98 -5.71 14.02
N LEU A 91 -13.23 -5.76 13.54
CA LEU A 91 -14.36 -5.07 14.19
C LEU A 91 -14.68 -5.67 15.57
N ASP A 92 -14.64 -7.00 15.68
CA ASP A 92 -14.83 -7.74 16.92
C ASP A 92 -13.70 -7.43 17.93
N GLU A 93 -12.46 -7.21 17.49
CA GLU A 93 -11.37 -6.72 18.36
C GLU A 93 -11.61 -5.29 18.87
N GLN A 94 -12.11 -4.37 18.02
CA GLN A 94 -12.34 -2.98 18.43
C GLN A 94 -13.55 -2.84 19.36
N VAL A 95 -14.59 -3.68 19.21
CA VAL A 95 -15.78 -3.72 20.07
C VAL A 95 -16.20 -5.17 20.37
N PRO A 96 -15.59 -5.84 21.37
CA PRO A 96 -15.88 -7.25 21.69
C PRO A 96 -17.28 -7.55 22.25
N ALA A 97 -18.08 -6.51 22.50
CA ALA A 97 -19.51 -6.61 22.82
C ALA A 97 -20.18 -5.25 22.64
N CYS A 98 -21.30 -5.21 21.93
CA CYS A 98 -22.15 -4.02 21.89
C CYS A 98 -22.82 -3.74 23.25
N SER A 99 -23.26 -2.51 23.48
CA SER A 99 -23.99 -2.13 24.69
C SER A 99 -25.37 -2.80 24.74
N PRO A 100 -25.90 -3.16 25.93
CA PRO A 100 -27.14 -3.93 26.02
C PRO A 100 -28.32 -3.29 25.27
N GLY A 101 -28.79 -3.99 24.23
CA GLY A 101 -29.91 -3.55 23.38
C GLY A 101 -29.54 -2.61 22.23
N VAL A 102 -28.25 -2.40 21.95
CA VAL A 102 -27.74 -1.63 20.80
C VAL A 102 -26.99 -2.54 19.84
N VAL A 103 -27.13 -2.30 18.54
CA VAL A 103 -26.33 -2.93 17.48
C VAL A 103 -25.16 -2.01 17.14
N CYS A 104 -23.95 -2.44 17.48
CA CYS A 104 -22.69 -1.79 17.12
C CYS A 104 -22.14 -2.33 15.78
N LEU A 105 -21.07 -1.74 15.24
CA LEU A 105 -20.65 -2.01 13.85
C LEU A 105 -20.28 -3.48 13.59
N ALA A 106 -19.78 -4.20 14.59
CA ALA A 106 -19.51 -5.64 14.52
C ALA A 106 -20.80 -6.47 14.29
N ASP A 107 -21.87 -6.20 15.05
CA ASP A 107 -23.19 -6.85 14.92
C ASP A 107 -24.04 -6.26 13.78
N TYR A 108 -23.58 -5.23 13.08
CA TYR A 108 -24.40 -4.45 12.15
C TYR A 108 -24.72 -5.22 10.88
N THR A 109 -25.99 -5.16 10.46
CA THR A 109 -26.45 -5.68 9.17
C THR A 109 -27.34 -4.67 8.45
N GLN A 110 -27.23 -4.63 7.11
CA GLN A 110 -28.06 -3.78 6.25
C GLN A 110 -28.46 -4.54 4.98
N LYS A 111 -29.66 -4.28 4.46
CA LYS A 111 -29.96 -4.56 3.05
C LYS A 111 -29.17 -3.63 2.15
N THR A 112 -28.47 -4.17 1.16
CA THR A 112 -27.75 -3.42 0.13
C THR A 112 -28.46 -3.54 -1.22
N VAL A 113 -27.98 -2.82 -2.23
CA VAL A 113 -28.49 -2.88 -3.61
C VAL A 113 -27.34 -3.15 -4.58
N THR A 114 -27.65 -3.76 -5.73
CA THR A 114 -26.66 -3.92 -6.79
C THR A 114 -26.39 -2.59 -7.48
N ARG A 115 -25.11 -2.31 -7.75
CA ARG A 115 -24.63 -1.21 -8.58
C ARG A 115 -23.80 -1.79 -9.72
N GLU A 116 -24.08 -1.37 -10.94
CA GLU A 116 -23.20 -1.61 -12.09
C GLU A 116 -21.88 -0.84 -11.90
N GLY A 117 -20.81 -1.28 -12.56
CA GLY A 117 -19.51 -0.61 -12.51
C GLY A 117 -19.42 0.60 -13.46
N ASP A 118 -18.53 1.53 -13.14
CA ASP A 118 -18.17 2.70 -13.93
C ASP A 118 -16.63 2.85 -14.06
N ASP A 119 -16.16 3.99 -14.59
CA ASP A 119 -14.72 4.29 -14.75
C ASP A 119 -13.99 4.59 -13.41
N VAL A 120 -14.66 4.45 -12.25
CA VAL A 120 -14.12 4.71 -10.92
C VAL A 120 -14.15 3.45 -10.05
N CYS A 121 -15.28 2.73 -10.02
CA CYS A 121 -15.47 1.50 -9.26
C CYS A 121 -16.08 0.39 -10.13
N GLY A 122 -15.61 -0.85 -9.94
CA GLY A 122 -16.27 -2.05 -10.45
C GLY A 122 -17.64 -2.29 -9.81
N ALA A 123 -18.39 -3.24 -10.38
CA ALA A 123 -19.76 -3.53 -9.95
C ALA A 123 -19.82 -4.08 -8.51
N TYR A 124 -20.81 -3.63 -7.75
CA TYR A 124 -21.14 -4.12 -6.41
C TYR A 124 -22.42 -4.96 -6.48
N GLY A 125 -22.35 -6.28 -6.29
CA GLY A 125 -23.54 -7.13 -6.21
C GLY A 125 -24.17 -7.08 -4.82
N GLY A 126 -25.39 -6.55 -4.68
CA GLY A 126 -26.06 -6.39 -3.38
C GLY A 126 -26.77 -7.65 -2.87
N ARG A 127 -27.21 -7.63 -1.60
CA ARG A 127 -27.99 -8.71 -0.96
C ARG A 127 -29.06 -8.15 -0.01
N GLU A 128 -30.03 -9.00 0.33
CA GLU A 128 -31.12 -8.68 1.28
C GLU A 128 -30.63 -8.43 2.71
N SER A 129 -29.45 -8.94 3.08
CA SER A 129 -28.74 -8.66 4.33
C SER A 129 -27.25 -8.88 4.10
N GLU A 130 -26.42 -7.91 4.50
CA GLU A 130 -24.96 -7.97 4.53
C GLU A 130 -24.44 -7.37 5.84
N THR A 131 -23.32 -7.87 6.37
CA THR A 131 -22.71 -7.30 7.59
C THR A 131 -21.99 -5.98 7.31
N GLY A 132 -21.68 -5.23 8.38
CA GLY A 132 -20.77 -4.08 8.31
C GLY A 132 -19.42 -4.43 7.67
N ALA A 133 -18.88 -5.63 7.98
CA ALA A 133 -17.64 -6.14 7.41
C ALA A 133 -17.77 -6.48 5.91
N GLU A 134 -18.80 -7.20 5.49
CA GLU A 134 -19.06 -7.50 4.08
C GLU A 134 -19.19 -6.23 3.24
N ILE A 135 -19.87 -5.20 3.77
CA ILE A 135 -20.02 -3.90 3.11
C ILE A 135 -18.66 -3.23 2.90
N ILE A 136 -17.82 -3.12 3.94
CA ILE A 136 -16.48 -2.53 3.84
C ILE A 136 -15.60 -3.31 2.86
N ALA A 137 -15.53 -4.64 3.01
CA ALA A 137 -14.68 -5.50 2.20
C ALA A 137 -15.02 -5.40 0.70
N LYS A 138 -16.32 -5.49 0.37
CA LYS A 138 -16.80 -5.42 -1.01
C LYS A 138 -16.70 -4.03 -1.62
N VAL A 139 -16.90 -2.96 -0.85
CA VAL A 139 -16.69 -1.58 -1.36
C VAL A 139 -15.21 -1.34 -1.66
N GLY A 140 -14.31 -1.76 -0.76
CA GLY A 140 -12.86 -1.61 -0.96
C GLY A 140 -12.37 -2.33 -2.22
N LEU A 141 -12.85 -3.57 -2.42
CA LEU A 141 -12.59 -4.37 -3.61
C LEU A 141 -13.17 -3.74 -4.88
N ALA A 142 -14.42 -3.25 -4.84
CA ALA A 142 -15.07 -2.64 -5.99
C ALA A 142 -14.37 -1.34 -6.44
N CYS A 143 -14.03 -0.45 -5.51
CA CYS A 143 -13.42 0.85 -5.84
C CYS A 143 -11.89 0.84 -5.89
N GLY A 144 -11.23 -0.27 -5.52
CA GLY A 144 -9.76 -0.30 -5.38
C GLY A 144 -9.29 0.72 -4.34
N ILE A 145 -9.86 0.65 -3.14
CA ILE A 145 -9.53 1.47 -1.97
C ILE A 145 -9.38 0.52 -0.78
N SER A 146 -8.32 0.71 0.02
CA SER A 146 -8.03 -0.20 1.12
C SER A 146 -9.12 -0.24 2.18
N GLN A 147 -9.55 -1.46 2.53
CA GLN A 147 -10.45 -1.74 3.65
C GLN A 147 -9.92 -1.13 4.96
N LYS A 148 -8.58 -1.15 5.15
CA LYS A 148 -7.88 -0.51 6.27
C LYS A 148 -8.08 1.01 6.26
N ALA A 149 -7.98 1.64 5.10
CA ALA A 149 -8.28 3.07 4.93
C ALA A 149 -9.77 3.41 5.12
N LEU A 150 -10.70 2.53 4.72
CA LEU A 150 -12.14 2.70 4.93
C LEU A 150 -12.52 2.59 6.42
N LEU A 151 -11.97 1.61 7.14
CA LEU A 151 -12.13 1.48 8.60
C LEU A 151 -11.63 2.74 9.33
N VAL A 152 -10.44 3.22 8.96
CA VAL A 152 -9.87 4.46 9.51
C VAL A 152 -10.75 5.67 9.17
N LEU A 153 -11.34 5.75 7.97
CA LEU A 153 -12.25 6.83 7.60
C LEU A 153 -13.52 6.81 8.46
N VAL A 154 -14.20 5.67 8.57
CA VAL A 154 -15.43 5.51 9.38
C VAL A 154 -15.17 5.86 10.86
N GLN A 155 -13.98 5.55 11.38
CA GLN A 155 -13.56 5.98 12.72
C GLN A 155 -13.25 7.47 12.81
N LYS A 156 -12.56 8.04 11.81
CA LYS A 156 -12.17 9.46 11.79
C LYS A 156 -13.39 10.38 11.73
N GLU A 157 -14.43 9.99 10.99
CA GLU A 157 -15.61 10.83 10.72
C GLU A 157 -16.76 10.64 11.72
N GLN A 158 -17.05 9.41 12.19
CA GLN A 158 -18.15 9.15 13.14
C GLN A 158 -17.75 8.32 14.37
N SER A 159 -16.46 8.00 14.57
CA SER A 159 -15.97 7.11 15.64
C SER A 159 -16.64 5.72 15.69
N LEU A 160 -17.31 5.31 14.61
CA LEU A 160 -18.27 4.21 14.60
C LEU A 160 -17.63 2.83 14.76
N VAL A 161 -16.38 2.64 14.31
CA VAL A 161 -15.61 1.41 14.49
C VAL A 161 -15.37 1.10 15.97
N ARG A 162 -15.15 2.12 16.81
CA ARG A 162 -14.91 1.98 18.25
C ARG A 162 -16.11 2.32 19.12
N ASN A 163 -17.30 2.45 18.54
CA ASN A 163 -18.50 2.84 19.27
C ASN A 163 -19.30 1.59 19.71
N PRO A 164 -19.40 1.27 21.02
CA PRO A 164 -20.25 0.19 21.52
C PRO A 164 -21.73 0.59 21.65
N ALA A 165 -22.10 1.86 21.44
CA ALA A 165 -23.46 2.35 21.57
C ALA A 165 -23.85 3.36 20.45
N PRO A 166 -23.68 3.03 19.16
CA PRO A 166 -23.94 3.98 18.08
C PRO A 166 -25.42 4.26 17.88
N THR A 167 -25.72 5.47 17.42
CA THR A 167 -27.08 5.88 17.05
C THR A 167 -27.35 5.57 15.58
N ALA A 168 -28.64 5.59 15.19
CA ALA A 168 -29.01 5.50 13.78
C ALA A 168 -28.45 6.66 12.93
N GLY A 169 -28.11 7.81 13.54
CA GLY A 169 -27.45 8.94 12.86
C GLY A 169 -26.00 8.62 12.47
N ASP A 170 -25.27 7.93 13.34
CA ASP A 170 -23.87 7.52 13.14
C ASP A 170 -23.75 6.64 11.89
N TYR A 171 -24.68 5.70 11.70
CA TYR A 171 -24.77 4.89 10.47
C TYR A 171 -25.30 5.68 9.27
N SER A 172 -26.15 6.70 9.49
CA SER A 172 -26.73 7.51 8.40
C SER A 172 -25.65 8.31 7.67
N PHE A 173 -24.66 8.84 8.39
CA PHE A 173 -23.60 9.71 7.86
C PHE A 173 -22.18 9.21 8.21
N ALA A 174 -22.00 7.88 8.16
CA ALA A 174 -20.84 7.11 8.63
C ALA A 174 -19.45 7.57 8.14
N THR A 175 -19.38 8.30 7.02
CA THR A 175 -18.13 8.80 6.43
C THR A 175 -18.15 10.31 6.22
N GLY A 176 -19.19 11.02 6.67
CA GLY A 176 -19.40 12.44 6.37
C GLY A 176 -19.62 12.74 4.88
N TYR A 177 -19.82 11.72 4.03
CA TYR A 177 -20.00 11.95 2.60
C TYR A 177 -21.31 12.72 2.35
N ALA A 178 -21.22 13.77 1.54
CA ALA A 178 -22.28 14.75 1.30
C ALA A 178 -22.79 15.50 2.56
N CYS A 179 -21.95 15.67 3.59
CA CYS A 179 -22.18 16.55 4.73
C CYS A 179 -21.34 17.85 4.64
N PRO A 180 -21.83 18.93 3.99
CA PRO A 180 -21.13 20.22 3.97
C PRO A 180 -21.28 20.98 5.30
N ASP A 181 -20.19 21.59 5.79
CA ASP A 181 -20.14 22.35 7.06
C ASP A 181 -21.22 23.46 7.21
N THR A 182 -21.79 23.94 6.09
CA THR A 182 -22.69 25.10 6.03
C THR A 182 -24.15 24.75 5.68
N ALA A 183 -24.49 23.46 5.53
CA ALA A 183 -25.86 23.01 5.28
C ALA A 183 -26.15 21.65 5.95
N ALA A 184 -27.36 21.10 5.73
CA ALA A 184 -27.66 19.74 6.15
C ALA A 184 -26.95 18.72 5.25
N CYS A 185 -26.62 17.54 5.80
CA CYS A 185 -26.17 16.40 5.00
C CYS A 185 -27.25 15.98 3.99
N ASP A 186 -26.85 15.58 2.79
CA ASP A 186 -27.76 15.10 1.77
C ASP A 186 -28.25 13.67 2.09
N VAL A 187 -29.57 13.52 2.20
CA VAL A 187 -30.23 12.27 2.57
C VAL A 187 -30.25 11.23 1.45
N GLU A 188 -29.98 11.61 0.19
CA GLU A 188 -29.82 10.63 -0.92
C GLU A 188 -28.65 9.67 -0.66
N TYR A 189 -27.62 10.14 0.04
CA TYR A 189 -26.40 9.40 0.35
C TYR A 189 -26.44 8.74 1.74
N SER A 190 -27.60 8.74 2.39
CA SER A 190 -27.76 8.24 3.77
C SER A 190 -27.68 6.72 3.88
N GLY A 191 -27.17 6.25 5.01
CA GLY A 191 -27.07 4.84 5.41
C GLY A 191 -25.69 4.24 5.12
N PHE A 192 -25.27 3.31 5.97
CA PHE A 192 -23.88 2.86 6.07
C PHE A 192 -23.31 2.39 4.72
N TYR A 193 -24.03 1.52 4.01
CA TYR A 193 -23.67 1.08 2.66
C TYR A 193 -23.43 2.24 1.67
N ASN A 194 -24.31 3.24 1.64
CA ASN A 194 -24.19 4.38 0.73
C ASN A 194 -23.02 5.29 1.11
N GLN A 195 -22.85 5.57 2.41
CA GLN A 195 -21.75 6.38 2.94
C GLN A 195 -20.38 5.76 2.66
N VAL A 196 -20.24 4.45 2.87
CA VAL A 196 -18.98 3.73 2.59
C VAL A 196 -18.74 3.65 1.08
N TYR A 197 -19.74 3.27 0.27
CA TYR A 197 -19.61 3.22 -1.20
C TYR A 197 -19.19 4.56 -1.80
N TRP A 198 -19.93 5.63 -1.49
CA TRP A 198 -19.71 6.93 -2.13
C TRP A 198 -18.45 7.63 -1.61
N ALA A 199 -18.03 7.41 -0.36
CA ALA A 199 -16.73 7.86 0.10
C ALA A 199 -15.58 7.16 -0.62
N ALA A 200 -15.65 5.84 -0.81
CA ALA A 200 -14.64 5.09 -1.57
C ALA A 200 -14.59 5.53 -3.04
N TRP A 201 -15.76 5.65 -3.69
CA TRP A 201 -15.89 6.20 -5.04
C TRP A 201 -15.27 7.60 -5.12
N GLN A 202 -15.53 8.49 -4.17
CA GLN A 202 -15.03 9.85 -4.19
C GLN A 202 -13.51 9.93 -3.96
N LEU A 203 -12.97 9.15 -3.03
CA LEU A 203 -11.52 9.05 -2.78
C LEU A 203 -10.78 8.45 -3.98
N LYS A 204 -11.39 7.48 -4.68
CA LYS A 204 -10.87 6.97 -5.95
C LYS A 204 -10.97 8.02 -7.05
N ARG A 205 -12.10 8.72 -7.16
CA ARG A 205 -12.35 9.76 -8.17
C ARG A 205 -11.36 10.93 -8.06
N TYR A 206 -10.89 11.29 -6.87
CA TYR A 206 -9.84 12.30 -6.67
C TYR A 206 -8.49 11.96 -7.32
N SER A 207 -8.23 10.68 -7.68
CA SER A 207 -7.01 10.28 -8.40
C SER A 207 -7.01 10.59 -9.91
N ASN A 208 -8.14 11.07 -10.43
CA ASN A 208 -8.50 11.07 -11.85
C ASN A 208 -8.21 9.69 -12.50
N PRO A 209 -9.01 8.66 -12.16
CA PRO A 209 -8.82 7.32 -12.72
C PRO A 209 -9.08 7.30 -14.24
N PRO A 210 -8.38 6.44 -15.01
CA PRO A 210 -8.56 6.34 -16.46
C PRO A 210 -10.02 6.13 -16.87
N GLY A 211 -10.49 6.88 -17.86
CA GLY A 211 -11.89 6.93 -18.29
C GLY A 211 -12.61 8.20 -17.79
N THR A 212 -12.22 8.71 -16.62
CA THR A 212 -12.78 9.97 -16.08
C THR A 212 -12.08 11.23 -16.59
N SER A 213 -12.61 12.41 -16.24
CA SER A 213 -12.02 13.71 -16.57
C SER A 213 -10.96 14.17 -15.55
N GLU A 214 -9.91 14.85 -16.03
CA GLU A 214 -8.88 15.50 -15.20
C GLU A 214 -9.42 16.75 -14.47
N PHE A 215 -10.28 16.53 -13.47
CA PHE A 215 -10.94 17.59 -12.71
C PHE A 215 -10.19 17.95 -11.43
N PHE A 216 -9.67 16.95 -10.72
CA PHE A 216 -8.98 17.14 -9.44
C PHE A 216 -7.49 17.42 -9.68
N THR A 217 -7.19 18.66 -10.07
CA THR A 217 -5.85 19.11 -10.49
C THR A 217 -5.28 20.27 -9.66
N SER A 218 -6.08 20.82 -8.75
CA SER A 218 -5.70 21.92 -7.83
C SER A 218 -4.80 21.53 -6.65
N ARG A 219 -4.47 20.23 -6.51
CA ARG A 219 -3.51 19.69 -5.52
C ARG A 219 -2.42 18.86 -6.23
N PRO A 220 -1.57 19.49 -7.06
CA PRO A 220 -0.59 18.78 -7.88
C PRO A 220 0.49 18.06 -7.05
N ILE A 221 0.85 16.86 -7.50
CA ILE A 221 1.88 16.02 -6.87
C ILE A 221 3.28 16.59 -7.11
N GLY A 222 4.14 16.54 -6.09
CA GLY A 222 5.52 17.05 -6.15
C GLY A 222 5.61 18.57 -6.23
N GLN A 223 4.53 19.30 -5.98
CA GLN A 223 4.48 20.76 -6.00
C GLN A 223 3.88 21.31 -4.69
N PRO A 224 4.29 22.50 -4.23
CA PRO A 224 3.69 23.16 -3.07
C PRO A 224 2.21 23.47 -3.29
N SER A 225 1.36 23.07 -2.34
CA SER A 225 -0.06 23.43 -2.27
C SER A 225 -0.34 24.19 -0.97
N PRO A 226 -0.94 25.38 -0.98
CA PRO A 226 -1.31 26.07 0.25
C PRO A 226 -2.48 25.36 0.94
N ILE A 227 -2.29 24.92 2.19
CA ILE A 227 -3.33 24.22 2.97
C ILE A 227 -3.60 24.97 4.27
N GLY A 228 -4.87 25.27 4.54
CA GLY A 228 -5.30 25.94 5.77
C GLY A 228 -5.13 25.07 7.02
N TYR A 229 -4.90 25.71 8.17
CA TYR A 229 -4.87 25.01 9.45
C TYR A 229 -6.27 24.79 10.06
N ASN A 230 -7.28 25.54 9.59
CA ASN A 230 -8.63 25.55 10.13
C ASN A 230 -9.64 26.08 9.07
N PRO A 231 -10.95 25.78 9.19
CA PRO A 231 -12.00 26.49 8.44
C PRO A 231 -12.00 28.01 8.63
N ASP A 232 -11.60 28.52 9.81
CA ASP A 232 -11.38 29.94 10.00
C ASP A 232 -10.09 30.38 9.27
N ALA A 233 -10.26 31.15 8.20
CA ALA A 233 -9.15 31.66 7.39
C ALA A 233 -8.17 32.57 8.17
N SER A 234 -8.57 33.13 9.32
CA SER A 234 -7.66 33.92 10.19
C SER A 234 -6.60 33.06 10.88
N CYS A 235 -6.82 31.73 10.96
CA CYS A 235 -5.81 30.77 11.38
C CYS A 235 -4.68 30.56 10.35
N GLY A 236 -4.86 31.04 9.12
CA GLY A 236 -3.86 30.98 8.06
C GLY A 236 -3.61 29.58 7.50
N SER A 237 -2.52 29.49 6.73
CA SER A 237 -2.11 28.32 5.97
C SER A 237 -0.59 28.22 5.91
N ALA A 238 -0.09 27.07 5.45
CA ALA A 238 1.27 26.89 4.97
C ALA A 238 1.28 26.03 3.71
N ASP A 239 2.35 26.11 2.93
CA ASP A 239 2.55 25.28 1.76
C ASP A 239 2.96 23.85 2.16
N VAL A 240 2.28 22.87 1.56
CA VAL A 240 2.53 21.44 1.72
C VAL A 240 2.87 20.85 0.36
N THR A 241 4.06 20.26 0.20
CA THR A 241 4.43 19.53 -1.01
C THR A 241 3.87 18.11 -0.93
N LEU A 242 2.81 17.83 -1.68
CA LEU A 242 2.11 16.55 -1.65
C LEU A 242 2.90 15.50 -2.42
N LYS A 243 3.43 14.48 -1.74
CA LYS A 243 4.31 13.47 -2.36
C LYS A 243 3.57 12.45 -3.23
N ASN A 244 2.29 12.18 -2.99
CA ASN A 244 1.53 11.12 -3.67
C ASN A 244 0.01 11.39 -3.78
N ILE A 245 -0.68 10.53 -4.55
CA ILE A 245 -2.11 10.69 -4.87
C ILE A 245 -2.97 10.57 -3.60
N ALA A 246 -2.71 9.57 -2.76
CA ALA A 246 -3.49 9.27 -1.57
C ALA A 246 -3.51 10.46 -0.59
N THR A 247 -2.35 11.10 -0.36
CA THR A 247 -2.26 12.30 0.46
C THR A 247 -3.05 13.46 -0.16
N ALA A 248 -2.98 13.65 -1.49
CA ALA A 248 -3.79 14.68 -2.17
C ALA A 248 -5.30 14.40 -2.09
N ALA A 249 -5.72 13.13 -2.21
CA ALA A 249 -7.11 12.70 -2.07
C ALA A 249 -7.65 12.92 -0.65
N LEU A 250 -6.84 12.65 0.38
CA LEU A 250 -7.18 12.95 1.77
C LEU A 250 -7.35 14.46 2.02
N TYR A 251 -6.54 15.31 1.38
CA TYR A 251 -6.75 16.78 1.41
C TYR A 251 -7.86 17.30 0.49
N TYR A 252 -8.40 16.48 -0.43
CA TYR A 252 -9.66 16.80 -1.09
C TYR A 252 -10.87 16.44 -0.22
N TYR A 253 -10.81 15.33 0.52
CA TYR A 253 -11.85 14.89 1.44
C TYR A 253 -11.91 15.72 2.73
N THR A 254 -10.75 16.07 3.29
CA THR A 254 -10.61 16.82 4.54
C THR A 254 -9.58 17.94 4.33
N PRO A 255 -9.99 19.17 3.97
CA PRO A 255 -9.11 20.14 3.31
C PRO A 255 -8.14 20.93 4.21
N TYR A 256 -7.83 20.43 5.41
CA TYR A 256 -7.02 21.12 6.43
C TYR A 256 -5.84 20.28 6.92
N GLN A 257 -4.73 20.95 7.24
CA GLN A 257 -3.54 20.34 7.85
C GLN A 257 -3.50 20.62 9.37
N PRO A 258 -2.90 19.75 10.19
CA PRO A 258 -2.69 20.05 11.60
C PRO A 258 -1.62 21.15 11.77
N ASN A 259 -1.75 21.93 12.84
CA ASN A 259 -0.69 22.85 13.27
C ASN A 259 0.24 22.18 14.29
N ALA A 260 1.33 22.86 14.66
CA ALA A 260 2.35 22.32 15.57
C ALA A 260 1.79 21.87 16.93
N ALA A 261 0.75 22.52 17.47
CA ALA A 261 0.13 22.14 18.73
C ALA A 261 -0.71 20.85 18.60
N ALA A 262 -1.47 20.70 17.51
CA ALA A 262 -2.22 19.48 17.22
C ALA A 262 -1.28 18.26 17.00
N ILE A 263 -0.18 18.47 16.26
CA ILE A 263 0.89 17.46 16.07
C ILE A 263 1.48 17.06 17.43
N ALA A 264 1.83 18.03 18.27
CA ALA A 264 2.35 17.82 19.63
C ALA A 264 1.35 17.18 20.62
N GLY A 265 0.09 16.99 20.22
CA GLY A 265 -0.92 16.26 21.00
C GLY A 265 -1.81 17.13 21.89
N ASP A 266 -1.82 18.46 21.72
CA ASP A 266 -2.83 19.30 22.36
C ASP A 266 -4.20 19.04 21.71
N ALA A 267 -5.11 18.41 22.47
CA ALA A 267 -6.47 18.11 22.02
C ALA A 267 -7.36 19.35 21.85
N ASN A 268 -6.93 20.53 22.33
CA ASN A 268 -7.63 21.80 22.19
C ASN A 268 -6.81 22.82 21.38
N ALA A 269 -5.83 22.34 20.59
CA ALA A 269 -4.90 23.15 19.81
C ALA A 269 -5.59 24.34 19.12
N PRO A 270 -5.35 25.60 19.56
CA PRO A 270 -5.95 26.77 18.93
C PRO A 270 -5.59 26.81 17.46
N CYS A 271 -6.56 27.04 16.58
CA CYS A 271 -6.39 26.98 15.12
C CYS A 271 -5.89 25.62 14.57
N GLY A 272 -6.01 24.52 15.30
CA GLY A 272 -5.58 23.18 14.84
C GLY A 272 -6.72 22.37 14.24
N ALA A 273 -6.51 21.79 13.05
CA ALA A 273 -7.34 20.72 12.51
C ALA A 273 -6.75 19.35 12.85
N PHE A 274 -7.62 18.36 13.10
CA PHE A 274 -7.20 17.01 13.51
C PHE A 274 -7.46 15.92 12.48
N GLY A 275 -8.27 16.15 11.44
CA GLY A 275 -8.75 15.07 10.56
C GLY A 275 -7.65 14.21 9.93
N ASN A 276 -6.78 14.81 9.11
CA ASN A 276 -5.68 14.09 8.45
C ASN A 276 -4.64 13.52 9.43
N LEU A 277 -4.44 14.20 10.57
CA LEU A 277 -3.59 13.71 11.66
C LEU A 277 -4.19 12.49 12.37
N ASN A 278 -5.52 12.46 12.54
CA ASN A 278 -6.24 11.34 13.13
C ASN A 278 -6.34 10.16 12.16
N PHE A 279 -6.45 10.40 10.84
CA PHE A 279 -6.31 9.35 9.83
C PHE A 279 -4.96 8.65 9.99
N TRP A 280 -3.86 9.42 9.99
CA TRP A 280 -2.51 8.88 10.20
C TRP A 280 -2.37 8.16 11.55
N ARG A 281 -2.87 8.76 12.66
CA ARG A 281 -2.82 8.15 14.01
C ARG A 281 -3.56 6.82 14.08
N PHE A 282 -4.81 6.74 13.59
CA PHE A 282 -5.58 5.49 13.65
C PHE A 282 -5.02 4.42 12.73
N TYR A 283 -4.55 4.75 11.52
CA TYR A 283 -3.88 3.77 10.66
C TYR A 283 -2.60 3.25 11.33
N SER A 284 -1.78 4.16 11.89
CA SER A 284 -0.57 3.82 12.65
C SER A 284 -0.83 2.95 13.88
N GLU A 285 -1.95 3.18 14.58
CA GLU A 285 -2.36 2.41 15.77
C GLU A 285 -2.80 0.98 15.41
N TRP A 286 -3.43 0.79 14.25
CA TRP A 286 -4.12 -0.45 13.89
C TRP A 286 -3.35 -1.35 12.94
N PHE A 287 -2.64 -0.76 11.98
CA PHE A 287 -2.05 -1.48 10.84
C PHE A 287 -0.55 -1.21 10.68
N GLY A 288 0.05 -0.48 11.62
CA GLY A 288 1.45 -0.06 11.57
C GLY A 288 1.67 1.16 10.65
N ASP A 289 2.94 1.46 10.39
CA ASP A 289 3.37 2.64 9.63
C ASP A 289 2.64 2.81 8.27
N PRO A 290 1.78 3.83 8.10
CA PRO A 290 1.09 4.10 6.83
C PRO A 290 2.05 4.60 5.74
N THR A 291 3.26 5.02 6.11
CA THR A 291 4.31 5.51 5.20
C THR A 291 5.37 4.45 4.89
N ARG A 292 5.15 3.19 5.28
CA ARG A 292 6.11 2.09 5.12
C ARG A 292 6.58 1.93 3.67
N GLY A 293 7.84 1.51 3.54
CA GLY A 293 8.49 1.34 2.26
C GLY A 293 7.79 0.34 1.33
N SER A 294 7.79 0.68 0.04
CA SER A 294 7.45 -0.24 -1.04
C SER A 294 8.64 -1.14 -1.40
N ILE A 295 8.42 -2.07 -2.33
CA ILE A 295 9.48 -2.60 -3.20
C ILE A 295 9.31 -1.91 -4.56
N THR A 296 10.31 -1.15 -4.99
CA THR A 296 10.29 -0.53 -6.33
C THR A 296 10.10 -1.58 -7.43
N GLN A 297 9.39 -1.23 -8.51
CA GLN A 297 9.03 -2.16 -9.58
C GLN A 297 9.50 -1.65 -10.94
N GLY A 298 9.70 -2.54 -11.91
CA GLY A 298 10.12 -2.15 -13.26
C GLY A 298 10.65 -3.29 -14.10
N SER A 299 11.26 -2.94 -15.24
CA SER A 299 11.89 -3.88 -16.17
C SER A 299 13.01 -3.20 -16.96
N LEU A 300 14.04 -3.95 -17.34
CA LEU A 300 15.05 -3.61 -18.32
C LEU A 300 14.71 -4.29 -19.66
N ASP A 301 13.95 -3.58 -20.50
CA ASP A 301 13.35 -4.10 -21.72
C ASP A 301 14.31 -4.18 -22.93
N ASP A 302 15.29 -3.27 -23.02
CA ASP A 302 16.36 -3.31 -24.03
C ASP A 302 17.71 -2.86 -23.45
N VAL A 303 18.78 -3.44 -23.98
CA VAL A 303 20.15 -2.89 -23.89
C VAL A 303 20.79 -2.98 -25.27
N SER A 304 21.08 -1.83 -25.86
CA SER A 304 21.63 -1.70 -27.20
C SER A 304 22.88 -0.80 -27.22
N VAL A 305 23.71 -0.94 -28.26
CA VAL A 305 24.95 -0.15 -28.42
C VAL A 305 24.79 0.80 -29.59
N VAL A 306 24.74 2.11 -29.32
CA VAL A 306 24.51 3.16 -30.30
C VAL A 306 25.70 4.12 -30.32
N ARG A 307 26.46 4.14 -31.42
CA ARG A 307 27.62 5.04 -31.63
C ARG A 307 28.63 5.02 -30.47
N GLY A 308 29.01 3.83 -29.99
CA GLY A 308 29.95 3.65 -28.89
C GLY A 308 29.39 3.92 -27.48
N ARG A 309 28.08 4.15 -27.35
CA ARG A 309 27.38 4.30 -26.06
C ARG A 309 26.48 3.10 -25.81
N ILE A 310 26.35 2.72 -24.55
CA ILE A 310 25.25 1.86 -24.11
C ILE A 310 23.99 2.74 -24.05
N VAL A 311 22.89 2.20 -24.55
CA VAL A 311 21.54 2.68 -24.30
C VAL A 311 20.79 1.55 -23.59
N ALA A 312 20.24 1.84 -22.42
CA ALA A 312 19.36 0.96 -21.68
C ALA A 312 17.94 1.56 -21.75
N LYS A 313 16.94 0.70 -21.96
CA LYS A 313 15.53 1.11 -22.00
C LYS A 313 14.68 0.22 -21.12
N GLY A 314 13.60 0.78 -20.60
CA GLY A 314 12.67 0.05 -19.76
C GLY A 314 11.73 0.97 -19.03
N TRP A 315 11.27 0.54 -17.86
CA TRP A 315 10.42 1.35 -16.98
C TRP A 315 10.69 1.09 -15.50
N ALA A 316 10.36 2.06 -14.65
CA ALA A 316 10.50 1.96 -13.20
C ALA A 316 9.48 2.83 -12.44
N ILE A 317 8.97 2.32 -11.33
CA ILE A 317 8.02 2.98 -10.44
C ILE A 317 8.35 2.68 -8.98
N ASP A 318 8.03 3.61 -8.09
CA ASP A 318 7.98 3.38 -6.65
C ASP A 318 6.50 3.35 -6.24
N PRO A 319 5.93 2.19 -5.86
CA PRO A 319 4.52 2.06 -5.49
C PRO A 319 4.06 3.00 -4.36
N SER A 320 4.98 3.61 -3.59
CA SER A 320 4.64 4.59 -2.56
C SER A 320 4.07 5.91 -3.11
N SER A 321 4.44 6.29 -4.35
CA SER A 321 3.85 7.40 -5.09
C SER A 321 3.76 7.10 -6.58
N LEU A 322 2.53 6.81 -7.03
CA LEU A 322 2.27 6.25 -8.34
C LEU A 322 2.45 7.24 -9.49
N ARG A 323 2.35 8.56 -9.26
CA ARG A 323 2.58 9.59 -10.29
C ARG A 323 4.02 10.08 -10.36
N ALA A 324 4.89 9.69 -9.42
CA ALA A 324 6.24 10.22 -9.33
C ALA A 324 7.24 9.39 -10.15
N SER A 325 7.93 10.04 -11.09
CA SER A 325 9.02 9.43 -11.86
C SER A 325 10.19 9.07 -10.95
N SER A 326 10.48 7.78 -10.82
CA SER A 326 11.63 7.28 -10.06
C SER A 326 12.96 7.51 -10.79
N SER A 327 14.08 7.44 -10.06
CA SER A 327 15.41 7.40 -10.67
C SER A 327 15.86 5.95 -10.91
N VAL A 328 16.56 5.68 -12.01
CA VAL A 328 17.07 4.34 -12.34
C VAL A 328 18.59 4.37 -12.42
N ARG A 329 19.25 3.51 -11.64
CA ARG A 329 20.70 3.33 -11.66
C ARG A 329 21.08 2.28 -12.70
N ILE A 330 21.71 2.71 -13.78
CA ILE A 330 22.37 1.84 -14.74
C ILE A 330 23.79 1.56 -14.25
N THR A 331 24.13 0.29 -14.12
CA THR A 331 25.46 -0.20 -13.73
C THR A 331 26.07 -0.99 -14.88
N VAL A 332 27.27 -0.60 -15.30
CA VAL A 332 28.02 -1.25 -16.39
C VAL A 332 29.26 -1.88 -15.80
N THR A 333 29.50 -3.15 -16.09
CA THR A 333 30.71 -3.89 -15.70
C THR A 333 31.43 -4.37 -16.96
N ASP A 334 32.69 -3.98 -17.14
CA ASP A 334 33.50 -4.46 -18.27
C ASP A 334 34.10 -5.86 -18.03
N ALA A 335 34.66 -6.46 -19.07
CA ALA A 335 35.28 -7.79 -19.00
C ALA A 335 36.51 -7.89 -18.07
N ALA A 336 37.03 -6.76 -17.56
CA ALA A 336 38.09 -6.71 -16.54
C ALA A 336 37.54 -6.40 -15.13
N GLY A 337 36.21 -6.42 -14.95
CA GLY A 337 35.53 -6.16 -13.68
C GLY A 337 35.42 -4.68 -13.30
N ARG A 338 35.77 -3.74 -14.18
CA ARG A 338 35.63 -2.31 -13.88
C ARG A 338 34.16 -1.92 -13.92
N VAL A 339 33.70 -1.21 -12.90
CA VAL A 339 32.33 -0.73 -12.80
C VAL A 339 32.25 0.77 -13.11
N SER A 340 31.28 1.15 -13.96
CA SER A 340 30.81 2.53 -14.07
C SER A 340 29.30 2.59 -13.86
N THR A 341 28.78 3.75 -13.44
CA THR A 341 27.36 3.95 -13.19
C THR A 341 26.86 5.23 -13.85
N ALA A 342 25.57 5.24 -14.19
CA ALA A 342 24.82 6.43 -14.59
C ALA A 342 23.43 6.36 -13.97
N THR A 343 22.82 7.52 -13.71
CA THR A 343 21.43 7.64 -13.27
C THR A 343 20.60 8.20 -14.41
N LEU A 344 19.48 7.54 -14.73
CA LEU A 344 18.43 8.01 -15.63
C LEU A 344 17.21 8.41 -14.79
N GLN A 345 16.36 9.29 -15.31
CA GLN A 345 15.01 9.47 -14.77
C GLN A 345 14.04 8.59 -15.55
N ALA A 346 13.20 7.84 -14.83
CA ALA A 346 12.10 7.06 -15.39
C ALA A 346 10.88 7.98 -15.56
N GLY A 347 10.99 8.94 -16.50
CA GLY A 347 10.00 9.99 -16.77
C GLY A 347 9.60 10.13 -18.25
N ALA A 348 9.93 9.15 -19.08
CA ALA A 348 9.49 9.06 -20.48
C ALA A 348 8.21 8.22 -20.60
N THR A 349 7.45 8.41 -21.68
CA THR A 349 6.19 7.71 -21.90
C THR A 349 6.37 6.20 -22.11
N THR A 350 5.78 5.38 -21.24
CA THR A 350 5.73 3.91 -21.32
C THR A 350 4.33 3.38 -20.99
N ARG A 351 4.04 2.14 -21.38
CA ARG A 351 2.85 1.39 -20.90
C ARG A 351 3.17 0.33 -19.86
N GLY A 352 4.44 0.14 -19.49
CA GLY A 352 4.87 -0.89 -18.53
C GLY A 352 4.24 -0.68 -17.14
N ALA A 353 4.34 0.53 -16.59
CA ALA A 353 3.78 0.86 -15.27
C ALA A 353 2.25 0.70 -15.19
N LEU A 354 1.52 0.95 -16.29
CA LEU A 354 0.06 0.72 -16.34
C LEU A 354 -0.33 -0.76 -16.21
N ALA A 355 0.57 -1.69 -16.51
CA ALA A 355 0.35 -3.12 -16.28
C ALA A 355 0.61 -3.54 -14.82
N PHE A 356 1.34 -2.71 -14.07
CA PHE A 356 1.49 -2.86 -12.61
C PHE A 356 0.33 -2.18 -11.87
N HIS A 357 0.02 -0.92 -12.18
CA HIS A 357 -1.09 -0.21 -11.53
C HIS A 357 -1.70 0.88 -12.42
N SER A 358 -3.04 0.88 -12.55
CA SER A 358 -3.76 1.75 -13.50
C SER A 358 -3.63 3.26 -13.20
N LEU A 359 -3.44 3.63 -11.92
CA LEU A 359 -3.23 5.03 -11.52
C LEU A 359 -1.79 5.53 -11.71
N SER A 360 -0.86 4.76 -12.28
CA SER A 360 0.49 5.28 -12.57
C SER A 360 0.42 6.44 -13.58
N GLY A 361 -0.28 6.21 -14.70
CA GLY A 361 -0.07 7.01 -15.91
C GLY A 361 1.15 6.49 -16.68
N LEU A 362 1.68 7.32 -17.57
CA LEU A 362 2.64 6.88 -18.60
C LEU A 362 4.10 7.24 -18.29
N ASP A 363 4.38 8.18 -17.40
CA ASP A 363 5.70 8.83 -17.30
C ASP A 363 6.63 8.10 -16.31
N HIS A 364 6.86 6.82 -16.64
CA HIS A 364 7.65 5.84 -15.88
C HIS A 364 8.74 5.14 -16.73
N GLY A 365 8.90 5.51 -17.99
CA GLY A 365 9.87 4.92 -18.90
C GLY A 365 11.25 5.55 -18.75
N PHE A 366 12.31 4.77 -18.93
CA PHE A 366 13.67 5.29 -19.10
C PHE A 366 14.21 4.89 -20.49
N ASP A 367 14.92 5.80 -21.13
CA ASP A 367 15.65 5.59 -22.38
C ASP A 367 16.92 6.46 -22.35
N GLY A 368 18.09 5.82 -22.28
CA GLY A 368 19.36 6.54 -22.24
C GLY A 368 20.52 5.68 -21.76
N GLY A 369 21.69 6.28 -21.60
CA GLY A 369 22.84 5.55 -21.06
C GLY A 369 24.19 6.22 -21.31
N THR A 370 25.23 5.50 -20.89
CA THR A 370 26.59 6.03 -20.73
C THR A 370 27.52 5.69 -21.91
N ALA A 371 28.58 6.49 -22.05
CA ALA A 371 29.69 6.15 -22.93
C ALA A 371 30.56 5.06 -22.27
N VAL A 372 31.15 4.18 -23.08
CA VAL A 372 31.99 3.09 -22.58
C VAL A 372 33.43 3.34 -23.03
N GLY A 373 34.36 3.38 -22.08
CA GLY A 373 35.79 3.62 -22.34
C GLY A 373 36.56 2.38 -22.83
N THR A 374 35.88 1.25 -23.06
CA THR A 374 36.48 -0.05 -23.37
C THR A 374 35.67 -0.80 -24.43
N GLN A 375 36.38 -1.44 -25.38
CA GLN A 375 35.82 -2.38 -26.34
C GLN A 375 35.68 -3.77 -25.70
N GLY A 376 34.64 -4.52 -26.08
CA GLY A 376 34.45 -5.92 -25.69
C GLY A 376 33.07 -6.21 -25.10
N LEU A 377 32.95 -7.35 -24.42
CA LEU A 377 31.73 -7.69 -23.67
C LEU A 377 31.61 -6.83 -22.41
N VAL A 378 30.40 -6.29 -22.19
CA VAL A 378 30.04 -5.55 -20.99
C VAL A 378 28.70 -6.06 -20.47
N ARG A 379 28.58 -6.21 -19.15
CA ARG A 379 27.32 -6.53 -18.47
C ARG A 379 26.67 -5.22 -18.03
N VAL A 380 25.40 -5.05 -18.35
CA VAL A 380 24.60 -3.85 -18.03
C VAL A 380 23.44 -4.29 -17.17
N CYS A 381 23.30 -3.69 -15.99
CA CYS A 381 22.20 -3.93 -15.06
C CYS A 381 21.46 -2.62 -14.79
N ALA A 382 20.15 -2.70 -14.57
CA ALA A 382 19.34 -1.59 -14.07
C ALA A 382 18.78 -1.92 -12.68
N ALA A 383 18.63 -0.91 -11.83
CA ALA A 383 17.95 -1.00 -10.55
C ALA A 383 17.14 0.28 -10.33
N ALA A 384 15.89 0.15 -9.89
CA ALA A 384 15.07 1.29 -9.52
C ALA A 384 15.56 1.86 -8.18
N LEU A 385 15.56 3.19 -8.05
CA LEU A 385 15.89 3.88 -6.82
C LEU A 385 14.60 4.43 -6.19
N PRO A 386 14.38 4.17 -4.88
CA PRO A 386 13.35 4.82 -4.09
C PRO A 386 13.25 6.32 -4.30
N LEU A 387 12.04 6.85 -4.15
CA LEU A 387 11.80 8.29 -4.15
C LEU A 387 12.39 8.93 -2.88
N GLU A 388 12.92 10.15 -3.02
CA GLU A 388 13.53 10.87 -1.89
C GLU A 388 12.50 11.15 -0.79
N GLY A 389 12.85 10.85 0.47
CA GLY A 389 11.94 10.99 1.60
C GLY A 389 10.83 9.93 1.65
N THR A 390 11.09 8.74 1.08
CA THR A 390 10.32 7.50 1.29
C THR A 390 11.23 6.42 1.88
N SER A 391 10.64 5.42 2.56
CA SER A 391 11.37 4.28 3.15
C SER A 391 11.44 3.06 2.22
N SER A 392 11.10 3.23 0.93
CA SER A 392 11.03 2.17 -0.08
C SER A 392 12.39 1.49 -0.37
N SER A 393 12.33 0.32 -0.99
CA SER A 393 13.50 -0.54 -1.25
C SER A 393 13.85 -0.68 -2.74
N ILE A 394 15.16 -0.82 -3.01
CA ILE A 394 15.76 -0.96 -4.35
C ILE A 394 15.54 -2.38 -4.88
N GLU A 395 14.90 -2.51 -6.05
CA GLU A 395 14.77 -3.78 -6.78
C GLU A 395 15.64 -3.79 -8.06
N PRO A 396 16.33 -4.91 -8.39
CA PRO A 396 17.02 -5.07 -9.67
C PRO A 396 16.03 -5.29 -10.82
N LEU A 397 16.05 -4.41 -11.83
CA LEU A 397 15.15 -4.47 -12.99
C LEU A 397 15.61 -5.47 -14.07
N GLY A 398 16.71 -6.17 -13.81
CA GLY A 398 17.35 -7.13 -14.74
C GLY A 398 18.73 -6.69 -15.20
N CYS A 399 19.38 -7.58 -15.97
CA CYS A 399 20.68 -7.34 -16.58
C CYS A 399 20.79 -8.01 -17.96
N ALA A 400 21.47 -7.36 -18.90
CA ALA A 400 21.85 -7.91 -20.19
C ALA A 400 23.39 -7.88 -20.37
N THR A 401 23.90 -8.62 -21.35
CA THR A 401 25.31 -8.54 -21.77
C THR A 401 25.36 -8.18 -23.24
N VAL A 402 26.10 -7.11 -23.58
CA VAL A 402 26.25 -6.62 -24.96
C VAL A 402 27.72 -6.53 -25.34
N PHE A 403 28.00 -6.53 -26.65
CA PHE A 403 29.34 -6.31 -27.18
C PHE A 403 29.48 -4.87 -27.66
N VAL A 404 30.40 -4.11 -27.06
CA VAL A 404 30.69 -2.74 -27.43
C VAL A 404 31.88 -2.69 -28.39
N LEU A 405 31.66 -2.03 -29.53
CA LEU A 405 32.73 -1.49 -30.37
C LEU A 405 32.92 -0.01 -30.02
N THR A 406 34.14 0.37 -29.64
CA THR A 406 34.56 1.77 -29.64
C THR A 406 34.73 2.25 -31.09
N PRO A 407 34.31 3.49 -31.43
CA PRO A 407 34.47 4.05 -32.78
C PRO A 407 35.91 4.16 -33.28
#